data_AF-A0A3C0R0K8-F1
#
_entry.id   AF-A0A3C0R0K8-F1
#
_cell.length_a   1.000
_cell.length_b   1.000
_cell.length_c   1.000
_cell.angle_alpha   90.00
_cell.angle_beta   90.00
_cell.angle_gamma   90.00
#
_symmetry.space_group_name_H-M   'P 1'
#
loop_
_entity.id
_entity.type
_entity.pdbx_description
1 polymer ?
#
loop_
_entity_poly.entity_id
_entity_poly.type
_entity_poly.pdbx_seq_one_letter_code
_entity_poly.pdbx_strand_id
1 'polypeptide(L)'
;GYKIVQEDDFWVKGHFPGMPVMPGVLIIEALAQVGAVCLLSADPFKGKIAFFAGIENAKFRRKVLVGDTLRLEVEISKLRPFYGIGNFKAYVGDELACEATCSFVVGK
;
A
#
# COMPACT_ATOMS: atom_id res chain seq x y z
N GLY A 1 -4.40 5.95 -5.66
CA GLY A 1 -5.27 6.10 -4.47
C GLY A 1 -4.72 7.15 -3.53
N TYR A 2 -5.45 7.50 -2.49
CA TYR A 2 -4.99 8.43 -1.46
C TYR A 2 -5.29 7.90 -0.05
N LYS A 3 -4.39 8.12 0.90
CA LYS A 3 -4.62 7.90 2.34
C LYS A 3 -4.25 9.16 3.10
N ILE A 4 -5.23 9.72 3.79
CA ILE A 4 -5.06 10.86 4.70
C ILE A 4 -4.69 10.28 6.08
N VAL A 5 -3.58 10.76 6.65
CA VAL A 5 -3.09 10.33 7.96
C VAL A 5 -3.70 11.23 9.02
N GLN A 6 -4.57 10.67 9.85
CA GLN A 6 -5.42 11.43 10.78
C GLN A 6 -4.97 11.23 12.24
N GLU A 7 -5.31 12.18 13.11
CA GLU A 7 -4.99 12.11 14.55
C GLU A 7 -5.69 10.94 15.27
N ASP A 8 -6.82 10.49 14.74
CA ASP A 8 -7.64 9.41 15.30
C ASP A 8 -7.33 8.03 14.72
N ASP A 9 -6.36 7.92 13.80
CA ASP A 9 -5.89 6.62 13.30
C ASP A 9 -5.42 5.74 14.48
N PHE A 10 -5.86 4.48 14.51
CA PHE A 10 -5.75 3.61 15.70
C PHE A 10 -4.33 3.44 16.25
N TRP A 11 -3.32 3.56 15.39
CA TRP A 11 -1.90 3.37 15.74
C TRP A 11 -1.26 4.64 16.32
N VAL A 12 -1.89 5.82 16.21
CA VAL A 12 -1.32 7.12 16.63
C VAL A 12 -0.88 7.11 18.08
N LYS A 13 -1.68 6.51 18.97
CA LYS A 13 -1.39 6.42 20.41
C LYS A 13 -0.22 5.49 20.73
N GLY A 14 0.12 4.57 19.83
CA GLY A 14 1.10 3.51 20.07
C GLY A 14 2.39 3.62 19.25
N HIS A 15 2.42 4.41 18.17
CA HIS A 15 3.55 4.46 17.24
C HIS A 15 3.89 5.89 16.81
N PHE A 16 4.54 6.68 17.66
CA PHE A 16 4.93 6.40 19.04
C PHE A 16 4.31 7.47 19.95
N PRO A 17 4.11 7.21 21.26
CA PRO A 17 3.68 8.23 22.19
C PRO A 17 4.55 9.49 22.07
N GLY A 18 3.93 10.65 21.80
CA GLY A 18 4.61 11.94 21.62
C GLY A 18 5.26 12.17 20.24
N MET A 19 5.31 11.16 19.36
CA MET A 19 5.82 11.28 17.99
C MET A 19 5.06 10.31 17.07
N PRO A 20 3.85 10.65 16.62
CA PRO A 20 3.03 9.76 15.81
C PRO A 20 3.58 9.69 14.37
N VAL A 21 4.21 8.55 14.06
CA VAL A 21 4.76 8.22 12.75
C VAL A 21 3.95 7.06 12.20
N MET A 22 3.37 7.17 11.02
CA MET A 22 2.64 6.06 10.42
C MET A 22 3.56 4.83 10.28
N PRO A 23 3.20 3.67 10.85
CA PRO A 23 3.99 2.45 10.69
C PRO A 23 4.20 2.12 9.21
N GLY A 24 5.44 1.85 8.81
CA GLY A 24 5.78 1.55 7.41
C GLY A 24 4.97 0.39 6.84
N VAL A 25 4.67 -0.62 7.65
CA VAL A 25 3.83 -1.76 7.27
C VAL A 25 2.40 -1.34 6.88
N LEU A 26 1.84 -0.29 7.48
CA LEU A 26 0.52 0.22 7.11
C LEU A 26 0.55 1.01 5.80
N ILE A 27 1.71 1.61 5.44
CA ILE A 27 1.89 2.22 4.12
C ILE A 27 1.90 1.12 3.05
N ILE A 28 2.60 0.01 3.30
CA ILE A 28 2.61 -1.15 2.41
C ILE A 28 1.20 -1.74 2.28
N GLU A 29 0.46 -1.90 3.39
CA GLU A 29 -0.92 -2.38 3.37
C GLU A 29 -1.83 -1.45 2.54
N ALA A 30 -1.72 -0.13 2.72
CA ALA A 30 -2.51 0.81 1.93
C ALA A 30 -2.19 0.72 0.42
N LEU A 31 -0.91 0.57 0.06
CA LEU A 31 -0.50 0.31 -1.33
C LEU A 31 -1.05 -1.03 -1.84
N ALA A 32 -1.01 -2.07 -1.01
CA ALA A 32 -1.51 -3.39 -1.35
C ALA A 32 -3.01 -3.37 -1.62
N GLN A 33 -3.79 -2.63 -0.83
CA GLN A 33 -5.23 -2.46 -1.04
C GLN A 33 -5.54 -1.72 -2.35
N VAL A 34 -4.76 -0.68 -2.70
CA VAL A 34 -4.89 -0.02 -4.01
C VAL A 34 -4.56 -0.99 -5.14
N GLY A 35 -3.53 -1.83 -4.98
CA GLY A 35 -3.18 -2.86 -5.95
C GLY A 35 -4.25 -3.94 -6.09
N ALA A 36 -4.86 -4.36 -4.98
CA ALA A 36 -5.99 -5.28 -4.98
C ALA A 36 -7.19 -4.69 -5.74
N VAL A 37 -7.55 -3.42 -5.51
CA VAL A 37 -8.61 -2.75 -6.27
C VAL A 37 -8.29 -2.72 -7.76
N CYS A 38 -7.05 -2.37 -8.14
CA CYS A 38 -6.62 -2.36 -9.54
C CYS A 38 -6.78 -3.76 -10.19
N LEU A 39 -6.33 -4.80 -9.50
CA LEU A 39 -6.40 -6.18 -9.95
C LEU A 39 -7.85 -6.69 -10.07
N LEU A 40 -8.66 -6.48 -9.03
CA LEU A 40 -10.03 -6.99 -8.93
C LEU A 40 -11.03 -6.21 -9.82
N SER A 41 -10.64 -5.05 -10.33
CA SER A 41 -11.45 -4.28 -11.29
C SER A 41 -11.46 -4.89 -12.70
N ALA A 42 -10.50 -5.76 -13.03
CA ALA A 42 -10.48 -6.46 -14.31
C ALA A 42 -11.47 -7.64 -14.31
N ASP A 43 -12.19 -7.82 -15.43
CA ASP A 43 -13.27 -8.83 -15.57
C ASP A 43 -12.90 -10.25 -15.11
N PRO A 44 -11.70 -10.80 -15.39
CA PRO A 44 -11.32 -12.13 -14.94
C PRO A 44 -11.23 -12.30 -13.42
N PHE A 45 -11.19 -11.20 -12.66
CA PHE A 45 -11.00 -11.18 -11.21
C PHE A 45 -12.15 -10.53 -10.45
N LYS A 46 -13.22 -10.09 -11.12
CA LYS A 46 -14.42 -9.58 -10.45
C LYS A 46 -15.00 -10.61 -9.49
N GLY A 47 -15.37 -10.15 -8.30
CA GLY A 47 -15.98 -10.99 -7.25
C GLY A 47 -15.00 -11.94 -6.55
N LYS A 48 -13.70 -11.85 -6.84
CA LYS A 48 -12.64 -12.64 -6.18
C LYS A 48 -12.02 -11.88 -5.02
N ILE A 49 -11.20 -12.57 -4.22
CA ILE A 49 -10.41 -11.99 -3.14
C ILE A 49 -8.93 -12.01 -3.53
N ALA A 50 -8.27 -10.85 -3.42
CA ALA A 50 -6.82 -10.75 -3.58
C ALA A 50 -6.14 -10.89 -2.21
N PHE A 51 -5.28 -11.89 -2.09
CA PHE A 51 -4.42 -12.13 -0.93
C PHE A 51 -3.03 -11.60 -1.20
N PHE A 52 -2.48 -10.92 -0.22
CA PHE A 52 -1.11 -10.43 -0.27
C PHE A 52 -0.14 -11.60 -0.06
N ALA A 53 0.75 -11.84 -1.04
CA ALA A 53 1.56 -13.06 -1.09
C ALA A 53 3.05 -12.83 -0.74
N GLY A 54 3.58 -11.63 -1.02
CA GLY A 54 4.97 -11.33 -0.72
C GLY A 54 5.34 -9.88 -0.98
N ILE A 55 6.38 -9.42 -0.27
CA ILE A 55 6.99 -8.09 -0.40
C ILE A 55 8.47 -8.27 -0.71
N GLU A 56 8.96 -7.54 -1.70
CA GLU A 56 10.38 -7.49 -2.05
C GLU A 56 10.82 -6.03 -2.17
N ASN A 57 12.11 -5.79 -1.90
CA ASN A 57 12.77 -4.49 -2.09
C ASN A 57 12.06 -3.29 -1.42
N ALA A 58 11.35 -3.51 -0.31
CA ALA A 58 10.68 -2.44 0.42
C ALA A 58 11.70 -1.44 0.97
N LYS A 59 11.51 -0.15 0.66
CA LYS A 59 12.31 0.95 1.16
C LYS A 59 11.40 2.04 1.71
N PHE A 60 11.77 2.55 2.89
CA PHE A 60 11.10 3.67 3.56
C PHE A 60 12.08 4.84 3.59
N ARG A 61 11.72 5.94 2.93
CA ARG A 61 12.62 7.06 2.62
C ARG A 61 12.27 8.32 3.39
N ARG A 62 10.98 8.53 3.65
CA ARG A 62 10.45 9.68 4.41
C ARG A 62 9.55 9.16 5.53
N LYS A 63 9.68 9.72 6.74
CA LYS A 63 8.69 9.51 7.79
C LYS A 63 7.36 10.09 7.33
N VAL A 64 6.27 9.36 7.54
CA VAL A 64 4.92 9.84 7.28
C VAL A 64 4.29 10.18 8.63
N LEU A 65 3.79 11.39 8.78
CA LEU A 65 3.28 11.93 10.02
C LEU A 65 1.78 12.21 9.90
N VAL A 66 1.13 12.39 11.05
CA VAL A 66 -0.25 12.88 11.09
C VAL A 66 -0.33 14.23 10.36
N GLY A 67 -1.38 14.41 9.55
CA GLY A 67 -1.56 15.55 8.66
C GLY A 67 -1.01 15.34 7.25
N ASP A 68 -0.10 14.38 7.03
CA ASP A 68 0.34 14.04 5.68
C ASP A 68 -0.81 13.39 4.87
N THR A 69 -0.78 13.61 3.55
CA THR A 69 -1.59 12.84 2.60
C THR A 69 -0.67 12.01 1.72
N LEU A 70 -0.82 10.69 1.80
CA LEU A 70 -0.12 9.76 0.94
C LEU A 70 -0.84 9.64 -0.41
N ARG A 71 -0.14 9.96 -1.50
CA ARG A 71 -0.50 9.56 -2.85
C ARG A 71 0.05 8.16 -3.10
N LEU A 72 -0.84 7.22 -3.35
CA LEU A 72 -0.56 5.79 -3.50
C LEU A 72 -0.62 5.41 -4.97
N GLU A 73 0.49 4.95 -5.51
CA GLU A 73 0.63 4.57 -6.92
C GLU A 73 1.02 3.11 -7.05
N VAL A 74 0.31 2.44 -7.94
CA VAL A 74 0.47 1.00 -8.18
C VAL A 74 0.48 0.78 -9.69
N GLU A 75 1.52 0.10 -10.15
CA GLU A 75 1.63 -0.41 -11.50
C GLU A 75 1.72 -1.93 -11.46
N ILE A 76 0.75 -2.64 -12.04
CA ILE A 76 0.79 -4.11 -12.15
C ILE A 76 1.74 -4.49 -13.28
N SER A 77 2.93 -4.96 -12.93
CA SER A 77 4.00 -5.28 -13.88
C SER A 77 3.88 -6.69 -14.47
N LYS A 78 3.20 -7.61 -13.76
CA LYS A 78 2.97 -8.98 -14.24
C LYS A 78 1.63 -9.50 -13.77
N LEU A 79 0.91 -10.13 -14.68
CA LEU A 79 -0.37 -10.78 -14.39
C LEU A 79 -0.41 -12.21 -14.94
N ARG A 80 -0.93 -13.12 -14.13
CA ARG A 80 -1.16 -14.55 -14.40
C ARG A 80 -2.53 -14.94 -13.81
N PRO A 81 -3.14 -16.08 -14.20
CA PRO A 81 -4.53 -16.42 -13.84
C PRO A 81 -4.89 -16.38 -12.34
N PHE A 82 -3.91 -16.57 -11.45
CA PHE A 82 -4.11 -16.54 -9.99
C PHE A 82 -3.03 -15.75 -9.27
N TYR A 83 -2.18 -15.01 -10.00
CA TYR A 83 -1.00 -14.37 -9.42
C TYR A 83 -0.67 -13.06 -10.13
N GLY A 84 -0.34 -12.04 -9.36
CA GLY A 84 0.07 -10.73 -9.86
C GLY A 84 1.32 -10.22 -9.16
N ILE A 85 2.11 -9.39 -9.85
CA ILE A 85 3.20 -8.60 -9.27
C ILE A 85 2.95 -7.14 -9.63
N GLY A 86 3.15 -6.24 -8.68
CA GLY A 86 3.09 -4.80 -8.91
C GLY A 86 4.24 -4.05 -8.25
N ASN A 87 4.60 -2.93 -8.87
CA ASN A 87 5.55 -1.95 -8.35
C ASN A 87 4.77 -0.83 -7.69
N PHE A 88 5.04 -0.60 -6.42
CA PHE A 88 4.26 0.27 -5.56
C PHE A 88 5.09 1.43 -5.08
N LYS A 89 4.50 2.62 -5.07
CA LYS A 89 5.13 3.84 -4.58
C LYS A 89 4.13 4.67 -3.79
N ALA A 90 4.54 5.17 -2.63
CA ALA A 90 3.79 6.15 -1.87
C ALA A 90 4.58 7.45 -1.80
N TYR A 91 3.90 8.57 -2.07
CA TYR A 91 4.48 9.91 -2.05
C TYR A 91 3.75 10.79 -1.03
N VAL A 92 4.48 11.74 -0.43
CA VAL A 92 3.88 12.88 0.27
C VAL A 92 4.27 14.14 -0.49
N GLY A 93 3.30 14.77 -1.14
CA GLY A 93 3.59 15.74 -2.20
C GLY A 93 4.37 15.08 -3.34
N ASP A 94 5.59 15.58 -3.58
CA ASP A 94 6.52 15.05 -4.59
C ASP A 94 7.62 14.16 -3.98
N GLU A 95 7.71 14.07 -2.66
CA GLU A 95 8.73 13.27 -1.99
C GLU A 95 8.32 11.80 -1.93
N LEU A 96 9.18 10.91 -2.43
CA LEU A 96 8.97 9.47 -2.33
C LEU A 96 9.12 9.03 -0.87
N ALA A 97 8.03 8.57 -0.27
CA ALA A 97 8.00 8.13 1.12
C ALA A 97 8.25 6.62 1.27
N CYS A 98 7.68 5.81 0.38
CA CYS A 98 7.84 4.36 0.38
C CYS A 98 7.82 3.81 -1.04
N GLU A 99 8.59 2.75 -1.29
CA GLU A 99 8.49 1.94 -2.49
C GLU A 99 8.65 0.46 -2.15
N ALA A 100 8.01 -0.42 -2.93
CA ALA A 100 8.15 -1.86 -2.82
C ALA A 100 7.72 -2.56 -4.12
N THR A 101 8.17 -3.78 -4.32
CA THR A 101 7.55 -4.72 -5.26
C THR A 101 6.72 -5.69 -4.43
N CYS A 102 5.46 -5.89 -4.80
CA CYS A 102 4.56 -6.76 -4.06
C CYS A 102 3.88 -7.75 -4.98
N SER A 103 3.58 -8.92 -4.45
CA SER A 103 2.87 -9.97 -5.17
C SER A 103 1.55 -10.34 -4.50
N PHE A 104 0.62 -10.79 -5.34
CA PHE A 104 -0.74 -11.13 -4.96
C PHE A 104 -1.07 -12.51 -5.47
N VAL A 105 -1.87 -13.24 -4.69
CA VAL A 105 -2.56 -14.43 -5.14
C VAL A 105 -4.06 -14.13 -5.17
N VAL A 106 -4.75 -14.52 -6.23
CA VAL A 106 -6.20 -14.34 -6.32
C VAL A 106 -6.90 -15.64 -5.97
N GLY A 107 -7.62 -15.63 -4.85
CA GLY A 107 -8.47 -16.72 -4.38
C GLY A 107 -9.92 -16.54 -4.81
N LYS A 108 -10.75 -17.54 -4.49
CA LYS A 108 -12.22 -17.44 -4.65
C LYS A 108 -12.79 -16.32 -3.80
#